data_AF-A0A2K4AG21-F1
#
_entry.id   AF-A0A2K4AG21-F1
#
_cell.length_a   1.000
_cell.length_b   1.000
_cell.length_c   1.000
_cell.angle_alpha   90.00
_cell.angle_beta   90.00
_cell.angle_gamma   90.00
#
_symmetry.space_group_name_H-M   'P 1'
#
loop_
_entity.id
_entity.type
_entity.pdbx_description
1 polymer ?
#
loop_
_entity_poly.entity_id
_entity_poly.type
_entity_poly.pdbx_seq_one_letter_code
_entity_poly.pdbx_strand_id
1 'polypeptide(L)'
;MKRLTIIVIFLFCYSQNHIATADVGVLNLRNYYGSYPIENHQNINSENDHLSHQLVFSMGNSTVTAEFMNVEDVKKFKNRPVDVYGLSYSGYCPNQSYMYGGVTLAGDYLEKSRRIPINLWVNGEHQTISIDKVSTNKKLVTAQEIDTKLRRYLQEEYNIYGFNDTNKGRNYGTKSKFSSGFNTGKISFHLNDGSSFSYDLFDTGTGQAESFLKIYNDNKTVETEKFHLDVEISYKDES
;
A
#
# COMPACT_ATOMS: atom_id res chain seq x y z
N MET A 1 -47.08 65.65 -6.80
CA MET A 1 -45.85 64.92 -7.20
C MET A 1 -45.41 64.02 -6.05
N LYS A 2 -45.73 62.71 -6.11
CA LYS A 2 -45.26 61.73 -5.12
C LYS A 2 -43.98 61.08 -5.65
N ARG A 3 -42.87 61.20 -4.91
CA ARG A 3 -41.61 60.53 -5.23
C ARG A 3 -41.68 59.10 -4.72
N LEU A 4 -41.53 58.13 -5.62
CA LEU A 4 -41.41 56.71 -5.31
C LEU A 4 -39.92 56.41 -5.13
N THR A 5 -39.51 56.07 -3.91
CA THR A 5 -38.14 55.63 -3.63
C THR A 5 -38.11 54.11 -3.66
N ILE A 6 -37.49 53.53 -4.69
CA ILE A 6 -37.24 52.09 -4.79
C ILE A 6 -35.87 51.83 -4.14
N ILE A 7 -35.86 51.06 -3.05
CA ILE A 7 -34.64 50.57 -2.41
C ILE A 7 -34.31 49.22 -3.06
N VAL A 8 -33.21 49.16 -3.81
CA VAL A 8 -32.64 47.91 -4.32
C VAL A 8 -31.64 47.40 -3.30
N ILE A 9 -32.00 46.34 -2.57
CA ILE A 9 -31.09 45.65 -1.67
C ILE A 9 -30.30 44.64 -2.50
N PHE A 10 -29.02 44.92 -2.75
CA PHE A 10 -28.09 43.92 -3.27
C PHE A 10 -27.68 42.98 -2.13
N LEU A 11 -28.30 41.80 -2.07
CA LEU A 11 -27.76 40.68 -1.30
C LEU A 11 -26.51 40.17 -2.03
N PHE A 12 -25.33 40.60 -1.59
CA PHE A 12 -24.09 39.91 -1.91
C PHE A 12 -24.02 38.64 -1.04
N CYS A 13 -24.56 37.53 -1.56
CA CYS A 13 -24.18 36.21 -1.07
C CYS A 13 -22.71 35.96 -1.46
N TYR A 14 -21.79 36.30 -0.57
CA TYR A 14 -20.44 35.72 -0.59
C TYR A 14 -20.57 34.25 -0.21
N SER A 15 -20.82 33.36 -1.17
CA SER A 15 -20.52 31.94 -0.97
C SER A 15 -19.00 31.81 -1.00
N GLN A 16 -18.38 31.79 0.18
CA GLN A 16 -17.05 31.20 0.30
C GLN A 16 -17.20 29.72 0.00
N ASN A 17 -17.04 29.36 -1.27
CA ASN A 17 -16.78 27.98 -1.67
C ASN A 17 -15.38 27.65 -1.16
N HIS A 18 -15.27 27.29 0.12
CA HIS A 18 -14.18 26.46 0.58
C HIS A 18 -14.37 25.10 -0.09
N ILE A 19 -13.86 24.96 -1.31
CA ILE A 19 -13.62 23.64 -1.89
C ILE A 19 -12.55 23.05 -0.98
N ALA A 20 -12.95 22.24 -0.01
CA ALA A 20 -12.04 21.36 0.70
C ALA A 20 -11.44 20.45 -0.36
N THR A 21 -10.25 20.81 -0.85
CA THR A 21 -9.49 19.94 -1.75
C THR A 21 -9.15 18.70 -0.95
N ALA A 22 -9.74 17.56 -1.31
CA ALA A 22 -9.45 16.29 -0.67
C ALA A 22 -7.93 16.07 -0.68
N ASP A 23 -7.36 15.67 0.47
CA ASP A 23 -5.95 15.28 0.57
C ASP A 23 -5.70 14.15 -0.44
N VAL A 24 -4.92 14.44 -1.49
CA VAL A 24 -4.65 13.49 -2.57
C VAL A 24 -3.94 12.24 -2.06
N GLY A 25 -3.15 12.37 -0.99
CA GLY A 25 -2.50 11.24 -0.33
C GLY A 25 -3.48 10.28 0.30
N VAL A 26 -4.52 10.80 0.95
CA VAL A 26 -5.61 9.99 1.52
C VAL A 26 -6.30 9.17 0.43
N LEU A 27 -6.63 9.82 -0.69
CA LEU A 27 -7.29 9.15 -1.82
C LEU A 27 -6.38 8.11 -2.46
N ASN A 28 -5.13 8.46 -2.73
CA ASN A 28 -4.18 7.55 -3.36
C ASN A 28 -3.87 6.35 -2.47
N LEU A 29 -3.62 6.53 -1.18
CA LEU A 29 -3.34 5.42 -0.27
C LEU A 29 -4.52 4.43 -0.20
N ARG A 30 -5.75 4.95 -0.11
CA ARG A 30 -6.98 4.14 -0.19
C ARG A 30 -7.07 3.37 -1.49
N ASN A 31 -6.86 4.03 -2.63
CA ASN A 31 -7.01 3.40 -3.93
C ASN A 31 -5.96 2.31 -4.14
N TYR A 32 -4.68 2.62 -3.87
CA TYR A 32 -3.56 1.70 -4.08
C TYR A 32 -3.64 0.44 -3.21
N TYR A 33 -3.90 0.60 -1.91
CA TYR A 33 -4.00 -0.55 -1.01
C TYR A 33 -5.41 -1.13 -0.89
N GLY A 34 -6.45 -0.47 -1.41
CA GLY A 34 -7.83 -0.96 -1.35
C GLY A 34 -8.21 -1.82 -2.53
N SER A 35 -7.98 -1.34 -3.77
CA SER A 35 -8.52 -1.99 -4.97
C SER A 35 -7.62 -1.92 -6.21
N TYR A 36 -6.57 -1.10 -6.20
CA TYR A 36 -5.67 -0.95 -7.36
C TYR A 36 -5.02 -2.29 -7.75
N PRO A 37 -4.93 -2.64 -9.05
CA PRO A 37 -4.36 -3.92 -9.49
C PRO A 37 -2.97 -4.21 -8.91
N ILE A 38 -2.75 -5.45 -8.49
CA ILE A 38 -1.45 -5.91 -7.99
C ILE A 38 -0.70 -6.57 -9.15
N GLU A 39 0.57 -6.23 -9.30
CA GLU A 39 1.50 -7.01 -10.10
C GLU A 39 1.72 -8.35 -9.39
N ASN A 40 1.46 -9.46 -10.07
CA ASN A 40 1.63 -10.81 -9.53
C ASN A 40 2.00 -11.75 -10.68
N HIS A 41 3.28 -11.76 -11.01
CA HIS A 41 3.83 -12.50 -12.13
C HIS A 41 4.83 -13.53 -11.62
N GLN A 42 4.77 -14.73 -12.15
CA GLN A 42 5.61 -15.85 -11.71
C GLN A 42 6.49 -16.33 -12.83
N ASN A 43 7.73 -16.71 -12.49
CA ASN A 43 8.67 -17.33 -13.41
C ASN A 43 8.89 -16.52 -14.71
N ILE A 44 9.08 -15.21 -14.56
CA ILE A 44 9.39 -14.29 -15.66
C ILE A 44 10.88 -13.91 -15.67
N ASN A 45 11.40 -13.49 -16.81
CA ASN A 45 12.78 -12.99 -16.92
C ASN A 45 12.75 -11.48 -17.17
N SER A 46 13.76 -10.78 -16.66
CA SER A 46 13.96 -9.39 -17.04
C SER A 46 14.49 -9.29 -18.48
N GLU A 47 14.23 -8.16 -19.11
CA GLU A 47 14.78 -7.77 -20.40
C GLU A 47 16.28 -7.46 -20.30
N ASN A 48 16.90 -7.06 -21.42
CA ASN A 48 18.28 -6.59 -21.41
C ASN A 48 18.39 -5.21 -20.74
N ASP A 49 18.41 -5.21 -19.40
CA ASP A 49 18.43 -4.00 -18.58
C ASP A 49 19.73 -3.20 -18.73
N HIS A 50 19.62 -1.93 -19.13
CA HIS A 50 20.76 -1.02 -19.27
C HIS A 50 21.11 -0.28 -17.98
N LEU A 51 20.13 -0.09 -17.08
CA LEU A 51 20.31 0.63 -15.83
C LEU A 51 20.67 -0.34 -14.69
N SER A 52 21.65 0.05 -13.87
CA SER A 52 22.21 -0.79 -12.80
C SER A 52 21.28 -0.98 -11.59
N HIS A 53 20.22 -0.19 -11.49
CA HIS A 53 19.30 -0.13 -10.35
C HIS A 53 17.86 -0.52 -10.73
N GLN A 54 17.67 -1.14 -11.90
CA GLN A 54 16.35 -1.52 -12.39
C GLN A 54 16.36 -2.91 -13.04
N LEU A 55 15.20 -3.55 -13.02
CA LEU A 55 14.85 -4.70 -13.86
C LEU A 55 13.56 -4.36 -14.62
N VAL A 56 13.57 -4.53 -15.93
CA VAL A 56 12.42 -4.28 -16.81
C VAL A 56 11.81 -5.61 -17.21
N PHE A 57 10.50 -5.73 -17.09
CA PHE A 57 9.74 -6.93 -17.43
C PHE A 57 8.70 -6.59 -18.49
N SER A 58 8.69 -7.35 -19.60
CA SER A 58 7.67 -7.24 -20.62
C SER A 58 6.38 -7.95 -20.21
N MET A 59 5.25 -7.24 -20.30
CA MET A 59 3.90 -7.73 -20.03
C MET A 59 3.06 -7.75 -21.32
N GLY A 60 3.72 -8.10 -22.44
CA GLY A 60 3.11 -8.06 -23.78
C GLY A 60 3.17 -6.67 -24.37
N ASN A 61 2.09 -5.88 -24.22
CA ASN A 61 1.99 -4.53 -24.79
C ASN A 61 2.43 -3.42 -23.81
N SER A 62 2.79 -3.79 -22.59
CA SER A 62 3.27 -2.90 -21.55
C SER A 62 4.52 -3.43 -20.87
N THR A 63 5.14 -2.60 -20.05
CA THR A 63 6.33 -2.95 -19.26
C THR A 63 6.12 -2.58 -17.80
N VAL A 64 6.66 -3.40 -16.91
CA VAL A 64 6.79 -3.10 -15.48
C VAL A 64 8.28 -2.96 -15.18
N THR A 65 8.69 -1.82 -14.65
CA THR A 65 10.07 -1.55 -14.23
C THR A 65 10.16 -1.64 -12.72
N ALA A 66 10.88 -2.62 -12.18
CA ALA A 66 11.18 -2.70 -10.76
C ALA A 66 12.46 -1.92 -10.46
N GLU A 67 12.37 -0.93 -9.57
CA GLU A 67 13.50 -0.12 -9.12
C GLU A 67 14.02 -0.58 -7.76
N PHE A 68 15.35 -0.58 -7.61
CA PHE A 68 16.05 -1.06 -6.43
C PHE A 68 16.97 0.02 -5.87
N MET A 69 17.06 0.08 -4.55
CA MET A 69 18.05 0.90 -3.85
C MET A 69 19.48 0.35 -4.04
N ASN A 70 19.63 -0.98 -4.07
CA ASN A 70 20.92 -1.65 -4.13
C ASN A 70 21.16 -2.30 -5.50
N VAL A 71 22.30 -2.00 -6.11
CA VAL A 71 22.74 -2.64 -7.37
C VAL A 71 22.96 -4.16 -7.20
N GLU A 72 23.23 -4.61 -5.97
CA GLU A 72 23.38 -6.02 -5.65
C GLU A 72 22.09 -6.82 -5.85
N ASP A 73 20.93 -6.23 -5.58
CA ASP A 73 19.65 -6.87 -5.84
C ASP A 73 19.45 -7.10 -7.34
N VAL A 74 19.78 -6.11 -8.18
CA VAL A 74 19.73 -6.27 -9.64
C VAL A 74 20.65 -7.40 -10.10
N LYS A 75 21.89 -7.46 -9.60
CA LYS A 75 22.82 -8.57 -9.88
C LYS A 75 22.28 -9.93 -9.39
N LYS A 76 21.54 -9.93 -8.28
CA LYS A 76 20.89 -11.11 -7.70
C LYS A 76 19.74 -11.64 -8.57
N PHE A 77 19.16 -10.85 -9.46
CA PHE A 77 17.96 -11.26 -10.20
C PHE A 77 18.15 -11.29 -11.72
N LYS A 78 19.06 -10.47 -12.24
CA LYS A 78 19.34 -10.38 -13.67
C LYS A 78 19.71 -11.76 -14.25
N ASN A 79 19.16 -12.05 -15.43
CA ASN A 79 19.32 -13.31 -16.15
C ASN A 79 18.85 -14.55 -15.38
N ARG A 80 17.97 -14.39 -14.39
CA ARG A 80 17.34 -15.49 -13.66
C ARG A 80 15.83 -15.34 -13.70
N PRO A 81 15.10 -16.46 -13.72
CA PRO A 81 13.65 -16.42 -13.54
C PRO A 81 13.31 -15.89 -12.14
N VAL A 82 12.36 -14.97 -12.09
CA VAL A 82 11.90 -14.31 -10.87
C VAL A 82 10.39 -14.29 -10.78
N ASP A 83 9.91 -14.12 -9.55
CA ASP A 83 8.55 -13.75 -9.26
C ASP A 83 8.50 -12.26 -8.86
N VAL A 84 7.49 -11.57 -9.37
CA VAL A 84 7.23 -10.15 -9.10
C VAL A 84 5.88 -10.04 -8.40
N TYR A 85 5.87 -9.43 -7.21
CA TYR A 85 4.67 -9.14 -6.46
C TYR A 85 4.73 -7.75 -5.83
N GLY A 86 3.75 -6.88 -6.14
CA GLY A 86 3.66 -5.58 -5.49
C GLY A 86 2.67 -4.63 -6.17
N LEU A 87 2.75 -3.37 -5.76
CA LEU A 87 1.97 -2.28 -6.35
C LEU A 87 2.86 -1.51 -7.33
N SER A 88 2.40 -1.40 -8.58
CA SER A 88 3.00 -0.54 -9.59
C SER A 88 2.26 0.79 -9.69
N TYR A 89 2.93 1.82 -10.20
CA TYR A 89 2.35 3.12 -10.50
C TYR A 89 2.71 3.53 -11.93
N SER A 90 1.86 4.36 -12.54
CA SER A 90 2.06 4.79 -13.92
C SER A 90 3.34 5.62 -14.07
N GLY A 91 4.11 5.31 -15.11
CA GLY A 91 5.24 6.10 -15.55
C GLY A 91 4.83 7.31 -16.38
N TYR A 92 5.85 8.08 -16.81
CA TYR A 92 5.66 9.19 -17.75
C TYR A 92 5.26 8.73 -19.17
N CYS A 93 5.73 7.55 -19.58
CA CYS A 93 5.43 6.99 -20.90
C CYS A 93 4.19 6.10 -20.85
N PRO A 94 3.31 6.15 -21.88
CA PRO A 94 2.20 5.21 -22.00
C PRO A 94 2.69 3.76 -21.97
N ASN A 95 1.90 2.87 -21.36
CA ASN A 95 2.19 1.44 -21.23
C ASN A 95 3.48 1.11 -20.45
N GLN A 96 4.00 2.06 -19.66
CA GLN A 96 5.08 1.81 -18.72
C GLN A 96 4.59 2.06 -17.30
N SER A 97 4.79 1.07 -16.43
CA SER A 97 4.62 1.23 -14.99
C SER A 97 5.94 0.98 -14.27
N TYR A 98 6.03 1.55 -13.08
CA TYR A 98 7.18 1.43 -12.19
C TYR A 98 6.71 0.82 -10.87
N MET A 99 7.59 0.10 -10.21
CA MET A 99 7.38 -0.39 -8.85
C MET A 99 8.70 -0.37 -8.09
N TYR A 100 8.63 -0.34 -6.77
CA TYR A 100 9.82 -0.43 -5.93
C TYR A 100 9.96 -1.85 -5.38
N GLY A 101 11.10 -2.49 -5.65
CA GLY A 101 11.36 -3.85 -5.22
C GLY A 101 10.32 -4.85 -5.72
N GLY A 102 9.82 -5.71 -4.83
CA GLY A 102 8.80 -6.71 -5.12
C GLY A 102 9.29 -7.95 -5.86
N VAL A 103 10.61 -8.18 -5.91
CA VAL A 103 11.22 -9.25 -6.73
C VAL A 103 11.87 -10.33 -5.85
N THR A 104 11.59 -11.59 -6.19
CA THR A 104 12.15 -12.80 -5.57
C THR A 104 12.59 -13.80 -6.62
N LEU A 105 13.52 -14.70 -6.32
CA LEU A 105 13.88 -15.79 -7.26
C LEU A 105 12.70 -16.75 -7.42
N ALA A 106 12.40 -17.14 -8.65
CA ALA A 106 11.39 -18.15 -8.91
C ALA A 106 11.89 -19.56 -8.54
N GLY A 107 10.96 -20.46 -8.23
CA GLY A 107 11.26 -21.87 -7.97
C GLY A 107 11.58 -22.21 -6.50
N ASP A 108 11.75 -21.23 -5.61
CA ASP A 108 11.97 -21.47 -4.18
C ASP A 108 10.68 -21.32 -3.37
N TYR A 109 9.86 -22.36 -3.42
CA TYR A 109 8.53 -22.41 -2.80
C TYR A 109 8.45 -23.41 -1.63
N LEU A 110 7.59 -23.11 -0.68
CA LEU A 110 7.05 -24.03 0.31
C LEU A 110 6.06 -25.00 -0.36
N GLU A 111 5.92 -26.21 0.19
CA GLU A 111 4.96 -27.20 -0.32
C GLU A 111 3.50 -26.72 -0.24
N LYS A 112 3.20 -25.87 0.74
CA LYS A 112 1.87 -25.29 0.96
C LYS A 112 2.00 -23.81 1.31
N SER A 113 0.99 -23.03 0.94
CA SER A 113 0.90 -21.63 1.35
C SER A 113 0.83 -21.54 2.87
N ARG A 114 1.72 -20.74 3.47
CA ARG A 114 1.72 -20.42 4.90
C ARG A 114 0.87 -19.19 5.12
N ARG A 115 -0.18 -19.32 5.95
CA ARG A 115 -0.88 -18.15 6.52
C ARG A 115 0.03 -17.49 7.54
N ILE A 116 0.27 -16.20 7.38
CA ILE A 116 1.14 -15.46 8.31
C ILE A 116 0.36 -15.24 9.62
N PRO A 117 0.92 -15.58 10.79
CA PRO A 117 0.32 -15.22 12.07
C PRO A 117 0.35 -13.70 12.25
N ILE A 118 -0.78 -13.12 12.69
CA ILE A 118 -0.93 -11.69 12.93
C ILE A 118 -1.48 -11.50 14.34
N ASN A 119 -0.75 -10.79 15.19
CA ASN A 119 -1.29 -10.21 16.42
C ASN A 119 -1.81 -8.80 16.08
N LEU A 120 -3.10 -8.58 16.24
CA LEU A 120 -3.78 -7.35 15.83
C LEU A 120 -4.39 -6.66 17.04
N TRP A 121 -4.03 -5.39 17.24
CA TRP A 121 -4.63 -4.49 18.20
C TRP A 121 -5.49 -3.45 17.49
N VAL A 122 -6.78 -3.43 17.81
CA VAL A 122 -7.74 -2.46 17.30
C VAL A 122 -8.20 -1.60 18.46
N ASN A 123 -7.83 -0.32 18.47
CA ASN A 123 -8.08 0.59 19.60
C ASN A 123 -7.62 0.01 20.97
N GLY A 124 -6.51 -0.75 20.95
CA GLY A 124 -5.95 -1.39 22.15
C GLY A 124 -6.50 -2.79 22.46
N GLU A 125 -7.58 -3.23 21.80
CA GLU A 125 -8.12 -4.58 21.98
C GLU A 125 -7.37 -5.60 21.11
N HIS A 126 -6.82 -6.63 21.74
CA HIS A 126 -5.97 -7.64 21.10
C HIS A 126 -6.76 -8.84 20.56
N GLN A 127 -6.37 -9.31 19.38
CA GLN A 127 -6.74 -10.62 18.84
C GLN A 127 -5.62 -11.20 17.98
N THR A 128 -5.52 -12.53 17.94
CA THR A 128 -4.61 -13.24 17.03
C THR A 128 -5.41 -13.80 15.86
N ILE A 129 -5.00 -13.50 14.64
CA ILE A 129 -5.63 -13.98 13.41
C ILE A 129 -4.62 -14.67 12.50
N SER A 130 -5.11 -15.62 11.69
CA SER A 130 -4.34 -16.26 10.63
C SER A 130 -5.30 -16.60 9.50
N ILE A 131 -5.13 -15.94 8.35
CA ILE A 131 -6.15 -15.87 7.29
C ILE A 131 -5.53 -16.08 5.91
N ASP A 132 -6.27 -16.72 5.01
CA ASP A 132 -5.77 -17.05 3.66
C ASP A 132 -5.38 -15.82 2.84
N LYS A 133 -6.06 -14.68 3.04
CA LYS A 133 -5.78 -13.43 2.30
C LYS A 133 -4.37 -12.88 2.59
N VAL A 134 -3.76 -13.24 3.72
CA VAL A 134 -2.39 -12.87 4.10
C VAL A 134 -1.58 -14.15 4.24
N SER A 135 -1.33 -14.78 3.10
CA SER A 135 -0.56 -16.01 2.99
C SER A 135 0.38 -15.96 1.79
N THR A 136 1.43 -16.78 1.81
CA THR A 136 2.34 -16.95 0.68
C THR A 136 2.94 -18.36 0.69
N ASN A 137 3.29 -18.86 -0.49
CA ASN A 137 4.04 -20.11 -0.64
C ASN A 137 5.52 -19.85 -0.99
N LYS A 138 6.01 -18.62 -1.06
CA LYS A 138 7.45 -18.37 -1.27
C LYS A 138 8.23 -18.73 -0.01
N LYS A 139 9.43 -19.32 -0.12
CA LYS A 139 10.31 -19.53 1.06
C LYS A 139 10.89 -18.20 1.57
N LEU A 140 11.32 -17.34 0.66
CA LEU A 140 11.68 -15.96 0.91
C LEU A 140 10.63 -15.07 0.24
N VAL A 141 9.87 -14.32 1.04
CA VAL A 141 8.83 -13.40 0.56
C VAL A 141 9.27 -11.96 0.75
N THR A 142 8.87 -11.05 -0.14
CA THR A 142 9.10 -9.61 0.07
C THR A 142 8.20 -9.08 1.18
N ALA A 143 8.71 -8.12 1.95
CA ALA A 143 7.89 -7.38 2.92
C ALA A 143 6.71 -6.67 2.22
N GLN A 144 6.94 -6.17 0.99
CA GLN A 144 5.91 -5.56 0.14
C GLN A 144 4.73 -6.48 -0.15
N GLU A 145 4.97 -7.76 -0.49
CA GLU A 145 3.89 -8.72 -0.76
C GLU A 145 2.99 -8.90 0.45
N ILE A 146 3.61 -9.06 1.63
CA ILE A 146 2.89 -9.30 2.88
C ILE A 146 2.16 -8.04 3.36
N ASP A 147 2.81 -6.88 3.31
CA ASP A 147 2.19 -5.61 3.70
C ASP A 147 1.00 -5.28 2.79
N THR A 148 1.17 -5.38 1.47
CA THR A 148 0.08 -5.11 0.51
C THR A 148 -1.14 -6.01 0.76
N LYS A 149 -0.92 -7.31 1.00
CA LYS A 149 -1.99 -8.26 1.38
C LYS A 149 -2.65 -7.87 2.69
N LEU A 150 -1.87 -7.49 3.70
CA LEU A 150 -2.38 -7.08 5.01
C LEU A 150 -3.23 -5.82 4.88
N ARG A 151 -2.74 -4.75 4.23
CA ARG A 151 -3.49 -3.49 4.12
C ARG A 151 -4.80 -3.67 3.37
N ARG A 152 -4.83 -4.50 2.33
CA ARG A 152 -6.09 -4.91 1.66
C ARG A 152 -7.06 -5.58 2.62
N TYR A 153 -6.59 -6.57 3.38
CA TYR A 153 -7.40 -7.24 4.38
C TYR A 153 -7.93 -6.25 5.45
N LEU A 154 -7.07 -5.36 5.96
CA LEU A 154 -7.46 -4.36 6.95
C LEU A 154 -8.49 -3.37 6.38
N GLN A 155 -8.35 -2.98 5.10
CA GLN A 155 -9.32 -2.14 4.42
C GLN A 155 -10.67 -2.85 4.24
N GLU A 156 -10.67 -4.11 3.85
CA GLU A 156 -11.90 -4.90 3.66
C GLU A 156 -12.66 -5.16 4.96
N GLU A 157 -11.96 -5.45 6.06
CA GLU A 157 -12.57 -5.86 7.34
C GLU A 157 -12.79 -4.70 8.32
N TYR A 158 -11.88 -3.73 8.37
CA TYR A 158 -11.88 -2.64 9.34
C TYR A 158 -12.09 -1.27 8.71
N ASN A 159 -12.12 -1.16 7.37
CA ASN A 159 -12.31 0.09 6.65
C ASN A 159 -11.26 1.16 7.03
N ILE A 160 -10.00 0.76 7.21
CA ILE A 160 -8.96 1.64 7.78
C ILE A 160 -8.74 2.94 7.00
N TYR A 161 -8.95 2.93 5.68
CA TYR A 161 -8.84 4.10 4.81
C TYR A 161 -10.18 4.69 4.39
N GLY A 162 -11.30 4.19 4.93
CA GLY A 162 -12.65 4.67 4.61
C GLY A 162 -13.14 4.23 3.24
N PHE A 163 -14.45 4.34 3.02
CA PHE A 163 -15.15 4.02 1.76
C PHE A 163 -14.77 2.66 1.14
N ASN A 164 -14.59 1.62 1.95
CA ASN A 164 -14.50 0.27 1.41
C ASN A 164 -15.82 -0.15 0.74
N ASP A 165 -15.74 -1.12 -0.17
CA ASP A 165 -16.89 -1.67 -0.89
C ASP A 165 -17.72 -2.66 -0.03
N THR A 166 -17.42 -2.72 1.28
CA THR A 166 -18.10 -3.58 2.23
C THR A 166 -18.89 -2.75 3.25
N ASN A 167 -19.77 -3.39 4.01
CA ASN A 167 -20.40 -2.75 5.18
C ASN A 167 -19.58 -2.95 6.46
N LYS A 168 -18.41 -3.61 6.38
CA LYS A 168 -17.57 -3.94 7.54
C LYS A 168 -16.74 -2.74 7.96
N GLY A 169 -16.43 -2.66 9.25
CA GLY A 169 -15.62 -1.59 9.84
C GLY A 169 -16.35 -0.25 10.03
N ARG A 170 -17.62 -0.12 9.60
CA ARG A 170 -18.41 1.11 9.79
C ARG A 170 -18.68 1.44 11.25
N ASN A 171 -18.71 0.43 12.12
CA ASN A 171 -18.88 0.57 13.56
C ASN A 171 -17.73 1.37 14.22
N TYR A 172 -16.57 1.51 13.57
CA TYR A 172 -15.46 2.35 14.06
C TYR A 172 -15.64 3.84 13.73
N GLY A 173 -16.68 4.21 12.96
CA GLY A 173 -17.00 5.59 12.62
C GLY A 173 -16.20 6.15 11.43
N THR A 174 -16.27 7.46 11.22
CA THR A 174 -15.73 8.16 10.03
C THR A 174 -14.99 9.45 10.39
N LYS A 175 -14.45 9.52 11.61
CA LYS A 175 -13.90 10.75 12.22
C LYS A 175 -12.49 11.13 11.73
N SER A 176 -11.74 10.22 11.11
CA SER A 176 -10.41 10.53 10.57
C SER A 176 -10.49 11.30 9.25
N LYS A 177 -9.36 11.91 8.83
CA LYS A 177 -9.24 12.48 7.47
C LYS A 177 -9.45 11.47 6.35
N PHE A 178 -9.33 10.18 6.64
CA PHE A 178 -9.63 9.08 5.72
C PHE A 178 -11.14 8.75 5.65
N SER A 179 -11.98 9.45 6.43
CA SER A 179 -13.39 9.08 6.66
C SER A 179 -13.51 7.65 7.20
N SER A 180 -12.61 7.28 8.12
CA SER A 180 -12.61 6.02 8.84
C SER A 180 -12.54 6.25 10.36
N GLY A 181 -12.55 5.16 11.12
CA GLY A 181 -12.35 5.19 12.56
C GLY A 181 -10.89 5.29 12.99
N PHE A 182 -9.93 5.43 12.05
CA PHE A 182 -8.51 5.26 12.31
C PHE A 182 -7.68 6.34 11.60
N ASN A 183 -6.62 6.81 12.25
CA ASN A 183 -5.61 7.72 11.65
C ASN A 183 -4.19 7.44 12.14
N THR A 184 -3.99 6.40 12.95
CA THR A 184 -2.68 5.95 13.43
C THR A 184 -2.62 4.44 13.30
N GLY A 185 -1.49 3.91 12.84
CA GLY A 185 -1.28 2.48 12.81
C GLY A 185 0.05 2.08 12.22
N LYS A 186 0.45 0.85 12.53
CA LYS A 186 1.76 0.32 12.19
C LYS A 186 1.66 -1.18 11.93
N ILE A 187 2.38 -1.64 10.92
CA ILE A 187 2.70 -3.06 10.71
C ILE A 187 4.14 -3.27 11.16
N SER A 188 4.39 -4.28 11.99
CA SER A 188 5.74 -4.68 12.41
C SER A 188 5.98 -6.13 12.04
N PHE A 189 7.05 -6.37 11.28
CA PHE A 189 7.54 -7.70 10.98
C PHE A 189 8.46 -8.14 12.12
N HIS A 190 8.02 -9.11 12.91
CA HIS A 190 8.81 -9.67 14.00
C HIS A 190 9.46 -10.97 13.54
N LEU A 191 10.80 -10.96 13.46
CA LEU A 191 11.60 -12.10 13.04
C LEU A 191 11.93 -12.99 14.25
N ASN A 192 12.11 -14.29 14.01
CA ASN A 192 12.40 -15.25 15.08
C ASN A 192 13.75 -15.03 15.78
N ASP A 193 14.65 -14.24 15.19
CA ASP A 193 15.93 -13.86 15.79
C ASP A 193 15.80 -12.68 16.79
N GLY A 194 14.59 -12.16 16.98
CA GLY A 194 14.28 -11.04 17.87
C GLY A 194 14.39 -9.67 17.20
N SER A 195 14.87 -9.59 15.95
CA SER A 195 14.87 -8.34 15.19
C SER A 195 13.48 -8.02 14.62
N SER A 196 13.25 -6.74 14.35
CA SER A 196 11.99 -6.27 13.77
C SER A 196 12.18 -5.02 12.92
N PHE A 197 11.26 -4.82 11.98
CA PHE A 197 11.13 -3.58 11.23
C PHE A 197 9.65 -3.27 11.01
N SER A 198 9.32 -2.01 10.75
CA SER A 198 7.93 -1.57 10.68
C SER A 198 7.66 -0.58 9.56
N TYR A 199 6.40 -0.53 9.13
CA TYR A 199 5.87 0.51 8.24
C TYR A 199 4.67 1.20 8.89
N ASP A 200 4.56 2.50 8.66
CA ASP A 200 3.38 3.28 9.02
C ASP A 200 2.24 2.96 8.04
N LEU A 201 1.06 2.66 8.58
CA LEU A 201 -0.13 2.36 7.78
C LEU A 201 -0.77 3.62 7.20
N PHE A 202 -0.53 4.81 7.76
CA PHE A 202 -1.19 6.06 7.39
C PHE A 202 -0.24 7.11 6.80
N ASP A 203 1.04 6.77 6.61
CA ASP A 203 1.99 7.62 5.89
C ASP A 203 1.63 7.71 4.40
N THR A 204 1.33 8.92 3.96
CA THR A 204 0.99 9.24 2.58
C THR A 204 2.19 9.73 1.76
N GLY A 205 3.39 9.84 2.35
CA GLY A 205 4.53 10.50 1.74
C GLY A 205 4.16 11.90 1.25
N THR A 206 4.56 12.26 0.03
CA THR A 206 4.13 13.51 -0.63
C THR A 206 2.71 13.46 -1.21
N GLY A 207 1.97 12.36 -0.98
CA GLY A 207 0.63 12.10 -1.49
C GLY A 207 0.60 11.35 -2.83
N GLN A 208 1.74 11.16 -3.49
CA GLN A 208 1.87 10.41 -4.74
C GLN A 208 2.37 8.99 -4.50
N ALA A 209 1.93 8.04 -5.35
CA ALA A 209 2.29 6.63 -5.23
C ALA A 209 3.80 6.39 -5.31
N GLU A 210 4.49 7.09 -6.21
CA GLU A 210 5.95 7.10 -6.28
C GLU A 210 6.59 7.40 -4.92
N SER A 211 6.01 8.29 -4.12
CA SER A 211 6.58 8.65 -2.81
C SER A 211 6.30 7.61 -1.75
N PHE A 212 5.05 7.21 -1.54
CA PHE A 212 4.71 6.33 -0.42
C PHE A 212 5.06 4.86 -0.68
N LEU A 213 5.20 4.44 -1.95
CA LEU A 213 5.66 3.08 -2.28
C LEU A 213 7.18 2.94 -2.19
N LYS A 214 7.93 4.06 -2.10
CA LYS A 214 9.39 4.05 -2.03
C LYS A 214 9.96 3.31 -0.82
N ILE A 215 9.14 3.09 0.21
CA ILE A 215 9.48 2.26 1.38
C ILE A 215 9.89 0.82 1.02
N TYR A 216 9.57 0.35 -0.20
CA TYR A 216 9.88 -0.99 -0.69
C TYR A 216 11.12 -1.05 -1.60
N ASN A 217 11.80 0.08 -1.83
CA ASN A 217 12.91 0.14 -2.79
C ASN A 217 14.13 -0.70 -2.34
N ASP A 218 14.23 -1.03 -1.05
CA ASP A 218 15.24 -1.92 -0.50
C ASP A 218 15.00 -3.41 -0.80
N ASN A 219 13.88 -3.73 -1.46
CA ASN A 219 13.44 -5.08 -1.81
C ASN A 219 13.57 -6.06 -0.63
N LYS A 220 13.27 -5.61 0.60
CA LYS A 220 13.45 -6.42 1.81
C LYS A 220 12.69 -7.74 1.70
N THR A 221 13.40 -8.83 1.98
CA THR A 221 12.83 -10.19 2.02
C THR A 221 12.93 -10.77 3.42
N VAL A 222 11.98 -11.63 3.77
CA VAL A 222 11.92 -12.36 5.03
C VAL A 222 11.69 -13.84 4.76
N GLU A 223 12.29 -14.71 5.58
CA GLU A 223 12.03 -16.14 5.53
C GLU A 223 10.61 -16.41 6.02
N THR A 224 9.77 -16.95 5.15
CA THR A 224 8.32 -17.06 5.36
C THR A 224 7.97 -17.82 6.63
N GLU A 225 8.76 -18.82 7.03
CA GLU A 225 8.51 -19.64 8.21
C GLU A 225 9.02 -19.00 9.51
N LYS A 226 9.82 -17.93 9.42
CA LYS A 226 10.57 -17.35 10.55
C LYS A 226 10.12 -15.95 10.94
N PHE A 227 8.85 -15.61 10.69
CA PHE A 227 8.27 -14.35 11.14
C PHE A 227 6.76 -14.43 11.42
N HIS A 228 6.30 -13.43 12.16
CA HIS A 228 4.90 -13.07 12.34
C HIS A 228 4.74 -11.54 12.26
N LEU A 229 3.49 -11.07 12.26
CA LEU A 229 3.16 -9.65 12.21
C LEU A 229 2.55 -9.19 13.52
N ASP A 230 3.00 -8.04 14.02
CA ASP A 230 2.31 -7.27 15.05
C ASP A 230 1.73 -6.00 14.40
N VAL A 231 0.42 -5.82 14.51
CA VAL A 231 -0.33 -4.79 13.78
C VAL A 231 -1.16 -3.98 14.76
N GLU A 232 -1.03 -2.67 14.70
CA GLU A 232 -1.80 -1.76 15.54
C GLU A 232 -2.56 -0.79 14.65
N ILE A 233 -3.87 -0.63 14.89
CA ILE A 233 -4.69 0.42 14.29
C ILE A 233 -5.51 1.13 15.37
N SER A 234 -5.45 2.46 15.39
CA SER A 234 -6.14 3.28 16.38
C SER A 234 -6.49 4.67 15.84
N TYR A 235 -7.19 5.44 16.66
CA TYR A 235 -7.41 6.85 16.45
C TYR A 235 -6.77 7.68 17.55
N LYS A 236 -6.12 8.77 17.16
CA LYS A 236 -5.65 9.82 18.06
C LYS A 236 -6.22 11.16 17.61
N ASP A 237 -6.76 11.94 18.53
CA ASP A 237 -7.17 13.31 18.24
C ASP A 237 -5.96 14.11 17.76
N GLU A 238 -6.11 14.83 16.64
CA GLU A 238 -5.08 15.72 16.13
C GLU A 238 -5.04 16.96 17.04
N SER A 239 -3.94 17.15 17.77
CA SER A 239 -3.70 18.26 18.70
C SER A 239 -3.36 19.56 17.98
#